data_AF-A0A660M938-F1
#
_entry.id   AF-A0A660M938-F1
#
_cell.length_a   1.000
_cell.length_b   1.000
_cell.length_c   1.000
_cell.angle_alpha   90.00
_cell.angle_beta   90.00
_cell.angle_gamma   90.00
#
_symmetry.space_group_name_H-M   'P 1'
#
loop_
_entity.id
_entity.type
_entity.pdbx_description
1 polymer ?
#
loop_
_entity_poly.entity_id
_entity_poly.type
_entity_poly.pdbx_seq_one_letter_code
_entity_poly.pdbx_strand_id
1 'polypeptide(L)'
;MFQPPRPLLYNTAPLTSQQLKELLKEYVQHYRELLCTPDTMKQLLRPHSYSGAKADEVVDAVVDIVNMWGYYFYQPTGKTAANQEKKRFAQQLLHDIRAMVDEIPDLAKVMPEIEETVWQKLDLEVNQQSAESLVAEAGDIDRKELFDRLATHYVQLNEYYDSEGGATAEQKEQLDDIVQHMRTIIDENIAAKRKMFANRYWSVAAETLYKALFLTSRLYHISGADEDFERVLNLASLYRTAMYSTLGGSVPALPSLDDADIVPLSQAELKRDRKASTYIYDVEFVVLSLVEDCLREGQPDKARQIERYLINPYMRAVADTYYVLNHEDPTGKRQKRAAAYVIEREDIAYVKHGDEDIDDEIVINELDDGRVAFDEEIRRRYIAYVRQSAATGKNNHVILALGALQQCCEYTNRDRTAICQAVWEKLQSTLRPTEWRHPVIISAEQSECLYLLWRYDDADKVDNWLRQLYMNDPSYNIVKFCLLRFAFDPKVFATLEDIIMKDTTGHLQPKLGRILKDLRFYLCRAIEDAFQCEKQIKG
;
A
#
# COMPACT_ATOMS: atom_id res chain seq x y z
N MET A 1 15.23 -18.01 -6.16
CA MET A 1 14.70 -19.14 -5.37
C MET A 1 14.27 -18.60 -4.03
N PHE A 2 12.96 -18.36 -3.85
CA PHE A 2 12.41 -17.98 -2.55
C PHE A 2 12.21 -19.26 -1.73
N GLN A 3 12.83 -19.35 -0.54
CA GLN A 3 12.49 -20.40 0.41
C GLN A 3 11.29 -19.93 1.24
N PRO A 4 10.20 -20.73 1.34
CA PRO A 4 9.03 -20.39 2.15
C PRO A 4 9.38 -20.34 3.64
N PRO A 5 8.59 -19.63 4.46
CA PRO A 5 8.80 -19.55 5.91
C PRO A 5 8.71 -20.95 6.54
N ARG A 6 9.75 -21.32 7.30
CA ARG A 6 9.82 -22.61 8.03
C ARG A 6 8.99 -22.50 9.31
N PRO A 7 7.91 -23.28 9.48
CA PRO A 7 7.29 -23.45 10.79
C PRO A 7 8.24 -24.21 11.72
N LEU A 8 8.06 -24.01 13.03
CA LEU A 8 8.79 -24.73 14.07
C LEU A 8 8.34 -26.20 14.16
N LEU A 9 8.78 -27.00 13.20
CA LEU A 9 9.06 -28.41 13.37
C LEU A 9 10.51 -28.62 12.93
N TYR A 10 11.30 -29.22 13.81
CA TYR A 10 12.63 -29.73 13.49
C TYR A 10 12.63 -30.39 12.10
N ASN A 11 13.49 -29.94 11.18
CA ASN A 11 13.80 -30.68 9.95
C ASN A 11 12.59 -31.14 9.10
N THR A 12 11.55 -30.32 8.93
CA THR A 12 10.51 -30.64 7.95
C THR A 12 10.53 -29.68 6.78
N ALA A 13 10.38 -30.24 5.58
CA ALA A 13 10.16 -29.53 4.33
C ALA A 13 9.06 -28.46 4.46
N PRO A 14 8.98 -27.49 3.53
CA PRO A 14 7.86 -26.55 3.48
C PRO A 14 6.52 -27.26 3.60
N LEU A 15 5.60 -26.71 4.39
CA LEU A 15 4.24 -27.25 4.48
C LEU A 15 3.57 -27.18 3.10
N THR A 16 2.91 -28.27 2.72
CA THR A 16 2.02 -28.27 1.54
C THR A 16 0.82 -27.36 1.79
N SER A 17 0.15 -26.86 0.73
CA SER A 17 -1.08 -26.07 0.88
C SER A 17 -2.16 -26.82 1.65
N GLN A 18 -2.22 -28.16 1.52
CA GLN A 18 -3.17 -28.96 2.28
C GLN A 18 -2.87 -28.93 3.78
N GLN A 19 -1.60 -29.05 4.19
CA GLN A 19 -1.22 -28.97 5.60
C GLN A 19 -1.47 -27.57 6.17
N LEU A 20 -1.24 -26.51 5.40
CA LEU A 20 -1.55 -25.14 5.79
C LEU A 20 -3.06 -24.90 5.93
N LYS A 21 -3.87 -25.48 5.04
CA LYS A 21 -5.33 -25.44 5.17
C LYS A 21 -5.80 -26.13 6.45
N GLU A 22 -5.26 -27.29 6.79
CA GLU A 22 -5.64 -27.97 8.04
C GLU A 22 -5.21 -27.17 9.29
N LEU A 23 -3.99 -26.62 9.30
CA LEU A 23 -3.54 -25.74 10.39
C LEU A 23 -4.41 -24.47 10.51
N LEU A 24 -4.83 -23.90 9.38
CA LEU A 24 -5.72 -22.74 9.40
C LEU A 24 -7.11 -23.11 9.93
N LYS A 25 -7.62 -24.32 9.66
CA LYS A 25 -8.89 -24.77 10.24
C LYS A 25 -8.78 -24.91 11.74
N GLU A 26 -7.69 -25.51 12.22
CA GLU A 26 -7.40 -25.62 13.66
C GLU A 26 -7.32 -24.22 14.29
N TYR A 27 -6.65 -23.28 13.63
CA TYR A 27 -6.55 -21.90 14.09
C TYR A 27 -7.91 -21.19 14.13
N VAL A 28 -8.69 -21.24 13.05
CA VAL A 28 -10.02 -20.63 13.00
C VAL A 28 -10.94 -21.26 14.04
N GLN A 29 -10.84 -22.57 14.26
CA GLN A 29 -11.62 -23.25 15.29
C GLN A 29 -11.22 -22.83 16.70
N HIS A 30 -9.91 -22.85 17.03
CA HIS A 30 -9.39 -22.38 18.31
C HIS A 30 -9.80 -20.93 18.58
N TYR A 31 -9.75 -20.10 17.56
CA TYR A 31 -10.07 -18.69 17.70
C TYR A 31 -11.56 -18.42 17.85
N ARG A 32 -12.42 -19.16 17.15
CA ARG A 32 -13.86 -19.19 17.42
C ARG A 32 -14.14 -19.60 18.87
N GLU A 33 -13.48 -20.64 19.36
CA GLU A 33 -13.63 -21.11 20.75
C GLU A 33 -13.21 -20.02 21.74
N LEU A 34 -12.08 -19.34 21.50
CA LEU A 34 -11.59 -18.26 22.33
C LEU A 34 -12.59 -17.09 22.39
N LEU A 35 -13.12 -16.65 21.24
CA LEU A 35 -14.14 -15.60 21.17
C LEU A 35 -15.43 -15.97 21.92
N CYS A 36 -15.71 -17.27 22.04
CA CYS A 36 -16.84 -17.82 22.78
C CYS A 36 -16.53 -18.14 24.25
N THR A 37 -15.51 -17.50 24.84
CA THR A 37 -15.24 -17.59 26.29
C THR A 37 -15.63 -16.31 27.03
N PRO A 38 -16.21 -16.42 28.24
CA PRO A 38 -16.61 -15.24 29.01
C PRO A 38 -15.45 -14.29 29.36
N ASP A 39 -14.26 -14.81 29.62
CA ASP A 39 -13.10 -14.00 29.98
C ASP A 39 -12.59 -13.17 28.80
N THR A 40 -12.50 -13.79 27.60
CA THR A 40 -12.14 -13.09 26.36
C THR A 40 -13.15 -12.00 26.03
N MET A 41 -14.44 -12.31 26.14
CA MET A 41 -15.51 -11.37 25.82
C MET A 41 -15.55 -10.19 26.81
N LYS A 42 -15.33 -10.44 28.12
CA LYS A 42 -15.17 -9.36 29.12
C LYS A 42 -13.96 -8.48 28.83
N GLN A 43 -12.87 -9.04 28.30
CA GLN A 43 -11.71 -8.26 27.90
C GLN A 43 -11.99 -7.38 26.68
N LEU A 44 -12.65 -7.91 25.65
CA LEU A 44 -13.02 -7.14 24.44
C LEU A 44 -13.99 -6.00 24.75
N LEU A 45 -14.90 -6.22 25.70
CA LEU A 45 -15.89 -5.22 26.11
C LEU A 45 -15.38 -4.23 27.17
N ARG A 46 -14.15 -4.37 27.66
CA ARG A 46 -13.63 -3.50 28.73
C ARG A 46 -13.57 -2.03 28.25
N PRO A 47 -14.08 -1.07 29.04
CA PRO A 47 -13.98 0.35 28.71
C PRO A 47 -12.53 0.82 28.56
N HIS A 48 -12.32 1.74 27.64
CA HIS A 48 -11.03 2.36 27.33
C HIS A 48 -10.95 3.74 27.98
N SER A 49 -9.73 4.27 28.21
CA SER A 49 -9.50 5.60 28.82
C SER A 49 -10.21 6.78 28.12
N TYR A 50 -10.76 6.55 26.92
CA TYR A 50 -11.44 7.53 26.08
C TYR A 50 -12.87 7.13 25.64
N SER A 51 -13.43 6.00 26.12
CA SER A 51 -14.81 5.57 25.78
C SER A 51 -15.30 4.35 26.58
N GLY A 52 -16.62 4.18 26.74
CA GLY A 52 -17.27 3.01 27.35
C GLY A 52 -17.00 1.67 26.63
N ALA A 53 -17.68 0.59 27.06
CA ALA A 53 -17.64 -0.71 26.38
C ALA A 53 -17.95 -0.56 24.89
N LYS A 54 -17.15 -1.14 23.99
CA LYS A 54 -17.26 -0.94 22.54
C LYS A 54 -17.65 -2.20 21.80
N ALA A 55 -18.73 -2.13 21.03
CA ALA A 55 -19.11 -3.13 20.03
C ALA A 55 -18.00 -3.35 18.99
N ASP A 56 -17.28 -2.29 18.62
CA ASP A 56 -16.28 -2.26 17.54
C ASP A 56 -15.23 -3.37 17.60
N GLU A 57 -14.64 -3.63 18.78
CA GLU A 57 -13.57 -4.63 18.91
C GLU A 57 -14.09 -6.07 18.73
N VAL A 58 -15.34 -6.32 19.14
CA VAL A 58 -16.02 -7.61 18.91
C VAL A 58 -16.42 -7.74 17.44
N VAL A 59 -16.94 -6.66 16.84
CA VAL A 59 -17.28 -6.59 15.42
C VAL A 59 -16.06 -6.89 14.56
N ASP A 60 -14.94 -6.23 14.80
CA ASP A 60 -13.70 -6.41 14.02
C ASP A 60 -13.20 -7.85 14.13
N ALA A 61 -13.19 -8.44 15.33
CA ALA A 61 -12.82 -9.83 15.56
C ALA A 61 -13.70 -10.81 14.76
N VAL A 62 -15.03 -10.63 14.79
CA VAL A 62 -15.99 -11.47 14.06
C VAL A 62 -15.81 -11.31 12.54
N VAL A 63 -15.71 -10.09 12.04
CA VAL A 63 -15.52 -9.82 10.61
C VAL A 63 -14.21 -10.41 10.10
N ASP A 64 -13.14 -10.31 10.89
CA ASP A 64 -11.82 -10.82 10.55
C ASP A 64 -11.83 -12.35 10.40
N ILE A 65 -12.37 -13.08 11.38
CA ILE A 65 -12.40 -14.56 11.34
C ILE A 65 -13.33 -15.08 10.24
N VAL A 66 -14.47 -14.43 10.01
CA VAL A 66 -15.39 -14.79 8.91
C VAL A 66 -14.71 -14.56 7.56
N ASN A 67 -14.01 -13.45 7.39
CA ASN A 67 -13.30 -13.18 6.14
C ASN A 67 -12.14 -14.15 5.92
N MET A 68 -11.39 -14.53 6.96
CA MET A 68 -10.38 -15.59 6.86
C MET A 68 -10.99 -16.92 6.42
N TRP A 69 -12.12 -17.30 7.03
CA TRP A 69 -12.85 -18.52 6.67
C TRP A 69 -13.27 -18.53 5.20
N GLY A 70 -13.92 -17.46 4.75
CA GLY A 70 -14.38 -17.36 3.35
C GLY A 70 -13.25 -17.28 2.34
N TYR A 71 -12.25 -16.42 2.58
CA TYR A 71 -11.16 -16.13 1.63
C TYR A 71 -10.30 -17.38 1.39
N TYR A 72 -9.82 -18.04 2.44
CA TYR A 72 -8.80 -19.10 2.26
C TYR A 72 -9.38 -20.49 1.96
N PHE A 73 -10.58 -20.79 2.44
CA PHE A 73 -11.19 -22.11 2.22
C PHE A 73 -12.12 -22.16 1.02
N TYR A 74 -12.82 -21.06 0.71
CA TYR A 74 -13.93 -21.09 -0.24
C TYR A 74 -13.80 -20.12 -1.42
N GLN A 75 -12.97 -19.07 -1.36
CA GLN A 75 -12.75 -18.20 -2.54
C GLN A 75 -12.19 -18.93 -3.76
N PRO A 76 -11.31 -19.95 -3.64
CA PRO A 76 -10.91 -20.77 -4.79
C PRO A 76 -12.07 -21.53 -5.45
N THR A 77 -13.22 -21.65 -4.79
CA THR A 77 -14.43 -22.30 -5.32
C THR A 77 -15.43 -21.31 -5.95
N GLY A 78 -15.09 -20.01 -5.97
CA GLY A 78 -15.93 -18.91 -6.49
C GLY A 78 -16.41 -17.96 -5.39
N LYS A 79 -16.61 -16.68 -5.72
CA LYS A 79 -17.02 -15.63 -4.76
C LYS A 79 -18.42 -15.87 -4.22
N THR A 80 -19.32 -16.42 -5.03
CA THR A 80 -20.66 -16.81 -4.57
C THR A 80 -20.62 -17.87 -3.48
N ALA A 81 -19.85 -18.95 -3.70
CA ALA A 81 -19.70 -20.02 -2.71
C ALA A 81 -19.01 -19.51 -1.44
N ALA A 82 -17.97 -18.67 -1.58
CA ALA A 82 -17.31 -18.03 -0.46
C ALA A 82 -18.27 -17.15 0.36
N ASN A 83 -19.09 -16.32 -0.28
CA ASN A 83 -20.04 -15.45 0.41
C ASN A 83 -21.14 -16.23 1.13
N GLN A 84 -21.62 -17.35 0.55
CA GLN A 84 -22.56 -18.23 1.23
C GLN A 84 -21.95 -18.86 2.49
N GLU A 85 -20.69 -19.30 2.43
CA GLU A 85 -20.00 -19.89 3.58
C GLU A 85 -19.63 -18.84 4.63
N LYS A 86 -19.26 -17.62 4.22
CA LYS A 86 -19.11 -16.47 5.15
C LYS A 86 -20.41 -16.19 5.89
N LYS A 87 -21.55 -16.19 5.17
CA LYS A 87 -22.88 -15.97 5.77
C LYS A 87 -23.21 -17.06 6.80
N ARG A 88 -23.02 -18.33 6.45
CA ARG A 88 -23.25 -19.47 7.35
C ARG A 88 -22.36 -19.38 8.60
N PHE A 89 -21.06 -19.12 8.41
CA PHE A 89 -20.11 -19.04 9.51
C PHE A 89 -20.38 -17.84 10.43
N ALA A 90 -20.68 -16.66 9.87
CA ALA A 90 -21.06 -15.47 10.64
C ALA A 90 -22.34 -15.68 11.44
N GLN A 91 -23.36 -16.31 10.86
CA GLN A 91 -24.60 -16.66 11.56
C GLN A 91 -24.33 -17.57 12.77
N GLN A 92 -23.51 -18.60 12.58
CA GLN A 92 -23.17 -19.52 13.66
C GLN A 92 -22.36 -18.82 14.76
N LEU A 93 -21.35 -18.03 14.40
CA LEU A 93 -20.51 -17.34 15.37
C LEU A 93 -21.30 -16.28 16.17
N LEU A 94 -22.14 -15.48 15.53
CA LEU A 94 -23.02 -14.52 16.22
C LEU A 94 -24.01 -15.23 17.15
N HIS A 95 -24.52 -16.40 16.74
CA HIS A 95 -25.37 -17.22 17.60
C HIS A 95 -24.62 -17.71 18.85
N ASP A 96 -23.40 -18.21 18.69
CA ASP A 96 -22.57 -18.68 19.80
C ASP A 96 -22.21 -17.53 20.76
N ILE A 97 -21.88 -16.34 20.22
CA ILE A 97 -21.60 -15.15 21.03
C ILE A 97 -22.86 -14.71 21.81
N ARG A 98 -24.02 -14.70 21.14
CA ARG A 98 -25.30 -14.35 21.78
C ARG A 98 -25.65 -15.28 22.93
N ALA A 99 -25.24 -16.55 22.89
CA ALA A 99 -25.49 -17.49 23.97
C ALA A 99 -24.82 -17.09 25.31
N MET A 100 -23.80 -16.23 25.28
CA MET A 100 -23.11 -15.73 26.49
C MET A 100 -23.72 -14.45 27.08
N VAL A 101 -24.76 -13.88 26.45
CA VAL A 101 -25.36 -12.59 26.83
C VAL A 101 -25.84 -12.59 28.29
N ASP A 102 -26.38 -13.70 28.78
CA ASP A 102 -26.87 -13.82 30.16
C ASP A 102 -25.74 -13.82 31.20
N GLU A 103 -24.54 -14.25 30.82
CA GLU A 103 -23.36 -14.31 31.69
C GLU A 103 -22.55 -12.99 31.69
N ILE A 104 -22.80 -12.11 30.70
CA ILE A 104 -22.03 -10.89 30.47
C ILE A 104 -22.99 -9.72 30.21
N PRO A 105 -23.44 -9.00 31.26
CA PRO A 105 -24.41 -7.93 31.14
C PRO A 105 -24.01 -6.78 30.20
N ASP A 106 -22.71 -6.55 30.03
CA ASP A 106 -22.22 -5.54 29.08
C ASP A 106 -22.33 -6.00 27.63
N LEU A 107 -22.22 -7.31 27.34
CA LEU A 107 -22.47 -7.87 26.01
C LEU A 107 -23.94 -7.70 25.63
N ALA A 108 -24.85 -7.94 26.58
CA ALA A 108 -26.29 -7.77 26.39
C ALA A 108 -26.67 -6.40 25.84
N LYS A 109 -25.97 -5.35 26.30
CA LYS A 109 -26.22 -3.95 25.90
C LYS A 109 -25.80 -3.67 24.46
N VAL A 110 -24.74 -4.32 23.97
CA VAL A 110 -24.11 -4.01 22.68
C VAL A 110 -24.36 -5.07 21.61
N MET A 111 -24.93 -6.22 21.94
CA MET A 111 -25.18 -7.31 20.98
C MET A 111 -25.99 -6.88 19.74
N PRO A 112 -27.06 -6.07 19.84
CA PRO A 112 -27.79 -5.61 18.65
C PRO A 112 -26.93 -4.80 17.68
N GLU A 113 -26.08 -3.92 18.22
CA GLU A 113 -25.12 -3.11 17.44
C GLU A 113 -24.07 -4.00 16.77
N ILE A 114 -23.53 -4.98 17.50
CA ILE A 114 -22.57 -5.96 16.95
C ILE A 114 -23.16 -6.68 15.74
N GLU A 115 -24.38 -7.20 15.84
CA GLU A 115 -25.01 -7.93 14.74
C GLU A 115 -25.22 -7.05 13.51
N GLU A 116 -25.76 -5.85 13.70
CA GLU A 116 -25.98 -4.90 12.60
C GLU A 116 -24.65 -4.55 11.91
N THR A 117 -23.63 -4.15 12.67
CA THR A 117 -22.36 -3.70 12.09
C THR A 117 -21.56 -4.84 11.46
N VAL A 118 -21.62 -6.07 12.00
CA VAL A 118 -21.00 -7.24 11.36
C VAL A 118 -21.59 -7.49 9.98
N TRP A 119 -22.93 -7.48 9.85
CA TRP A 119 -23.57 -7.67 8.55
C TRP A 119 -23.25 -6.55 7.56
N GLN A 120 -23.21 -5.30 8.02
CA GLN A 120 -22.77 -4.17 7.20
C GLN A 120 -21.32 -4.30 6.72
N LYS A 121 -20.39 -4.70 7.60
CA LYS A 121 -18.96 -4.81 7.25
C LYS A 121 -18.62 -6.04 6.40
N LEU A 122 -19.41 -7.11 6.46
CA LEU A 122 -19.16 -8.31 5.66
C LEU A 122 -19.51 -8.14 4.18
N ASP A 123 -20.41 -7.20 3.85
CA ASP A 123 -20.76 -6.77 2.49
C ASP A 123 -20.82 -7.92 1.46
N LEU A 124 -21.64 -8.94 1.78
CA LEU A 124 -21.63 -10.25 1.10
C LEU A 124 -22.41 -10.27 -0.23
N GLU A 125 -23.07 -9.16 -0.58
CA GLU A 125 -23.86 -9.02 -1.80
C GLU A 125 -23.18 -8.01 -2.72
N VAL A 126 -22.82 -8.44 -3.93
CA VAL A 126 -22.30 -7.51 -4.94
C VAL A 126 -23.48 -6.81 -5.57
N ASN A 127 -23.53 -5.48 -5.44
CA ASN A 127 -24.53 -4.68 -6.13
C ASN A 127 -24.35 -4.82 -7.65
N GLN A 128 -25.37 -5.30 -8.35
CA GLN A 128 -25.39 -5.46 -9.81
C GLN A 128 -26.31 -4.45 -10.51
N GLN A 129 -26.69 -3.36 -9.83
CA GLN A 129 -27.43 -2.27 -10.43
C GLN A 129 -26.76 -1.74 -11.71
N SER A 130 -27.58 -1.27 -12.66
CA SER A 130 -27.10 -0.57 -13.85
C SER A 130 -26.49 0.79 -13.48
N ALA A 131 -25.61 1.31 -14.34
CA ALA A 131 -25.05 2.65 -14.16
C ALA A 131 -26.17 3.70 -14.14
N GLU A 132 -27.17 3.57 -15.00
CA GLU A 132 -28.34 4.45 -15.04
C GLU A 132 -29.07 4.53 -13.69
N SER A 133 -29.26 3.40 -13.00
CA SER A 133 -29.91 3.38 -11.68
C SER A 133 -29.08 4.12 -10.65
N LEU A 134 -27.76 3.89 -10.64
CA LEU A 134 -26.84 4.59 -9.72
C LEU A 134 -26.80 6.09 -9.97
N VAL A 135 -26.81 6.50 -11.24
CA VAL A 135 -26.87 7.91 -11.64
C VAL A 135 -28.20 8.54 -11.23
N ALA A 136 -29.32 7.84 -11.39
CA ALA A 136 -30.65 8.31 -10.98
C ALA A 136 -30.77 8.44 -9.45
N GLU A 137 -30.25 7.47 -8.69
CA GLU A 137 -30.22 7.49 -7.23
C GLU A 137 -29.30 8.58 -6.67
N ALA A 138 -28.29 8.98 -7.43
CA ALA A 138 -27.36 10.01 -7.00
C ALA A 138 -27.98 11.41 -6.93
N GLY A 139 -29.08 11.69 -7.66
CA GLY A 139 -29.73 13.01 -7.60
C GLY A 139 -28.76 14.17 -7.88
N ASP A 140 -28.77 15.21 -7.02
CA ASP A 140 -27.92 16.42 -7.14
C ASP A 140 -26.54 16.29 -6.46
N ILE A 141 -25.96 15.09 -6.43
CA ILE A 141 -24.62 14.86 -5.86
C ILE A 141 -23.53 15.52 -6.72
N ASP A 142 -22.41 15.91 -6.10
CA ASP A 142 -21.24 16.45 -6.80
C ASP A 142 -20.71 15.45 -7.85
N ARG A 143 -20.29 15.97 -9.01
CA ARG A 143 -19.83 15.15 -10.14
C ARG A 143 -18.64 14.27 -9.82
N LYS A 144 -17.73 14.72 -8.94
CA LYS A 144 -16.60 13.90 -8.50
C LYS A 144 -17.10 12.73 -7.66
N GLU A 145 -18.05 12.96 -6.76
CA GLU A 145 -18.62 11.92 -5.92
C GLU A 145 -19.40 10.89 -6.76
N LEU A 146 -20.14 11.34 -7.78
CA LEU A 146 -20.77 10.41 -8.75
C LEU A 146 -19.73 9.59 -9.51
N PHE A 147 -18.65 10.20 -9.99
CA PHE A 147 -17.54 9.48 -10.62
C PHE A 147 -16.94 8.44 -9.67
N ASP A 148 -16.66 8.82 -8.41
CA ASP A 148 -16.08 7.93 -7.40
C ASP A 148 -17.00 6.73 -7.10
N ARG A 149 -18.32 6.95 -7.07
CA ARG A 149 -19.32 5.88 -6.93
C ARG A 149 -19.30 4.93 -8.12
N LEU A 150 -19.32 5.45 -9.35
CA LEU A 150 -19.28 4.64 -10.57
C LEU A 150 -17.97 3.84 -10.68
N ALA A 151 -16.83 4.46 -10.37
CA ALA A 151 -15.53 3.80 -10.36
C ALA A 151 -15.47 2.67 -9.32
N THR A 152 -16.00 2.91 -8.12
CA THR A 152 -16.07 1.88 -7.06
C THR A 152 -16.96 0.72 -7.50
N HIS A 153 -18.13 1.01 -8.06
CA HIS A 153 -19.06 0.01 -8.58
C HIS A 153 -18.45 -0.83 -9.71
N TYR A 154 -17.76 -0.18 -10.66
CA TYR A 154 -17.03 -0.87 -11.72
C TYR A 154 -16.03 -1.87 -11.16
N VAL A 155 -15.18 -1.45 -10.21
CA VAL A 155 -14.14 -2.32 -9.63
C VAL A 155 -14.79 -3.52 -8.92
N GLN A 156 -15.82 -3.28 -8.11
CA GLN A 156 -16.52 -4.34 -7.39
C GLN A 156 -17.16 -5.37 -8.33
N LEU A 157 -17.77 -4.91 -9.43
CA LEU A 157 -18.37 -5.76 -10.45
C LEU A 157 -17.32 -6.52 -11.26
N ASN A 158 -16.27 -5.84 -11.72
CA ASN A 158 -15.22 -6.47 -12.49
C ASN A 158 -14.52 -7.58 -11.68
N GLU A 159 -14.16 -7.30 -10.43
CA GLU A 159 -13.62 -8.32 -9.51
C GLU A 159 -14.60 -9.48 -9.27
N TYR A 160 -15.90 -9.17 -9.19
CA TYR A 160 -16.93 -10.22 -9.05
C TYR A 160 -16.97 -11.11 -10.30
N TYR A 161 -17.01 -10.54 -11.50
CA TYR A 161 -17.04 -11.33 -12.73
C TYR A 161 -15.75 -12.14 -12.92
N ASP A 162 -14.59 -11.55 -12.67
CA ASP A 162 -13.30 -12.25 -12.73
C ASP A 162 -13.27 -13.46 -11.78
N SER A 163 -13.85 -13.32 -10.59
CA SER A 163 -13.94 -14.42 -9.61
C SER A 163 -14.90 -15.55 -10.01
N GLU A 164 -15.82 -15.30 -10.92
CA GLU A 164 -16.77 -16.29 -11.47
C GLU A 164 -16.28 -16.89 -12.81
N GLY A 165 -15.01 -16.65 -13.18
CA GLY A 165 -14.39 -17.17 -14.40
C GLY A 165 -14.37 -16.18 -15.58
N GLY A 166 -14.63 -14.90 -15.30
CA GLY A 166 -14.63 -13.80 -16.26
C GLY A 166 -16.03 -13.36 -16.69
N ALA A 167 -16.14 -12.10 -17.14
CA ALA A 167 -17.41 -11.51 -17.54
C ALA A 167 -17.99 -12.12 -18.83
N THR A 168 -19.30 -12.39 -18.83
CA THR A 168 -20.09 -12.69 -20.04
C THR A 168 -20.18 -11.47 -20.97
N ALA A 169 -20.71 -11.64 -22.18
CA ALA A 169 -20.89 -10.52 -23.11
C ALA A 169 -21.80 -9.41 -22.53
N GLU A 170 -22.91 -9.79 -21.91
CA GLU A 170 -23.85 -8.84 -21.26
C GLU A 170 -23.21 -8.13 -20.06
N GLN A 171 -22.40 -8.84 -19.28
CA GLN A 171 -21.68 -8.26 -18.13
C GLN A 171 -20.58 -7.28 -18.57
N LYS A 172 -19.92 -7.56 -19.72
CA LYS A 172 -18.98 -6.60 -20.32
C LYS A 172 -19.69 -5.34 -20.80
N GLU A 173 -20.86 -5.48 -21.41
CA GLU A 173 -21.68 -4.33 -21.82
C GLU A 173 -22.09 -3.48 -20.60
N GLN A 174 -22.42 -4.11 -19.47
CA GLN A 174 -22.68 -3.39 -18.20
C GLN A 174 -21.45 -2.62 -17.70
N LEU A 175 -20.25 -3.23 -17.74
CA LEU A 175 -19.01 -2.55 -17.37
C LEU A 175 -18.69 -1.38 -18.30
N ASP A 176 -18.87 -1.58 -19.61
CA ASP A 176 -18.66 -0.55 -20.63
C ASP A 176 -19.63 0.63 -20.47
N ASP A 177 -20.88 0.37 -20.09
CA ASP A 177 -21.87 1.40 -19.80
C ASP A 177 -21.45 2.28 -18.60
N ILE A 178 -20.93 1.67 -17.53
CA ILE A 178 -20.37 2.40 -16.38
C ILE A 178 -19.20 3.30 -16.84
N VAL A 179 -18.30 2.78 -17.67
CA VAL A 179 -17.18 3.54 -18.25
C VAL A 179 -17.67 4.70 -19.10
N GLN A 180 -18.75 4.51 -19.88
CA GLN A 180 -19.30 5.55 -20.74
C GLN A 180 -19.95 6.69 -19.93
N HIS A 181 -20.59 6.38 -18.80
CA HIS A 181 -21.08 7.39 -17.86
C HIS A 181 -19.92 8.17 -17.22
N MET A 182 -18.84 7.49 -16.82
CA MET A 182 -17.62 8.14 -16.32
C MET A 182 -16.99 9.08 -17.35
N ARG A 183 -16.92 8.66 -18.63
CA ARG A 183 -16.46 9.51 -19.75
C ARG A 183 -17.30 10.78 -19.88
N THR A 184 -18.63 10.66 -19.79
CA THR A 184 -19.55 11.80 -19.89
C THR A 184 -19.29 12.81 -18.77
N ILE A 185 -19.12 12.34 -17.53
CA ILE A 185 -18.79 13.20 -16.39
C ILE A 185 -17.46 13.94 -16.61
N ILE A 186 -16.44 13.25 -17.12
CA ILE A 186 -15.13 13.83 -17.43
C ILE A 186 -15.25 14.86 -18.55
N ASP A 187 -15.88 14.54 -19.67
CA ASP A 187 -15.98 15.42 -20.83
C ASP A 187 -16.72 16.72 -20.45
N GLU A 188 -17.79 16.63 -19.65
CA GLU A 188 -18.49 17.80 -19.11
C GLU A 188 -17.64 18.62 -18.15
N ASN A 189 -16.87 17.96 -17.27
CA ASN A 189 -15.95 18.64 -16.34
C ASN A 189 -14.88 19.41 -17.13
N ILE A 190 -14.21 18.74 -18.08
CA ILE A 190 -13.20 19.36 -18.96
C ILE A 190 -13.80 20.55 -19.71
N ALA A 191 -15.01 20.42 -20.27
CA ALA A 191 -15.68 21.51 -20.98
C ALA A 191 -15.96 22.72 -20.06
N ALA A 192 -16.41 22.49 -18.83
CA ALA A 192 -16.60 23.55 -17.84
C ALA A 192 -15.28 24.24 -17.48
N LYS A 193 -14.21 23.46 -17.30
CA LYS A 193 -12.89 23.99 -16.94
C LYS A 193 -12.22 24.77 -18.07
N ARG A 194 -12.33 24.31 -19.33
CA ARG A 194 -11.85 25.06 -20.52
C ARG A 194 -12.38 26.50 -20.58
N LYS A 195 -13.64 26.72 -20.16
CA LYS A 195 -14.21 28.08 -20.06
C LYS A 195 -13.52 28.94 -18.99
N MET A 196 -13.11 28.34 -17.86
CA MET A 196 -12.36 29.05 -16.82
C MET A 196 -10.95 29.43 -17.30
N PHE A 197 -10.30 28.56 -18.08
CA PHE A 197 -8.97 28.82 -18.66
C PHE A 197 -8.92 30.02 -19.60
N ALA A 198 -9.95 30.16 -20.44
CA ALA A 198 -10.08 31.31 -21.31
C ALA A 198 -10.10 32.65 -20.53
N ASN A 199 -10.54 32.64 -19.28
CA ASN A 199 -10.72 33.83 -18.43
C ASN A 199 -9.52 34.14 -17.51
N ARG A 200 -8.37 33.43 -17.65
CA ARG A 200 -7.08 33.73 -16.98
C ARG A 200 -7.06 33.68 -15.44
N TYR A 201 -7.87 32.84 -14.79
CA TYR A 201 -7.81 32.62 -13.33
C TYR A 201 -6.81 31.51 -12.95
N TRP A 202 -5.51 31.80 -13.03
CA TRP A 202 -4.46 30.77 -12.97
C TRP A 202 -4.22 30.13 -11.60
N SER A 203 -4.46 30.83 -10.49
CA SER A 203 -4.27 30.27 -9.14
C SER A 203 -5.40 29.32 -8.71
N VAL A 204 -6.66 29.66 -9.03
CA VAL A 204 -7.84 28.79 -8.80
C VAL A 204 -7.86 27.62 -9.80
N ALA A 205 -7.20 27.80 -10.94
CA ALA A 205 -7.04 26.75 -11.93
C ALA A 205 -6.20 25.57 -11.44
N ALA A 206 -5.07 25.79 -10.76
CA ALA A 206 -4.13 24.70 -10.42
C ALA A 206 -4.77 23.49 -9.73
N GLU A 207 -5.50 23.69 -8.63
CA GLU A 207 -6.20 22.62 -7.91
C GLU A 207 -7.31 21.99 -8.78
N THR A 208 -7.99 22.82 -9.55
CA THR A 208 -9.02 22.40 -10.48
C THR A 208 -8.45 21.53 -11.62
N LEU A 209 -7.22 21.81 -12.05
CA LEU A 209 -6.50 21.10 -13.10
C LEU A 209 -6.02 19.75 -12.64
N TYR A 210 -5.44 19.72 -11.44
CA TYR A 210 -5.06 18.48 -10.79
C TYR A 210 -6.27 17.53 -10.71
N LYS A 211 -7.41 18.00 -10.21
CA LYS A 211 -8.64 17.19 -10.10
C LYS A 211 -9.10 16.65 -11.46
N ALA A 212 -9.07 17.47 -12.51
CA ALA A 212 -9.47 17.03 -13.85
C ALA A 212 -8.51 15.96 -14.41
N LEU A 213 -7.19 16.18 -14.31
CA LEU A 213 -6.20 15.22 -14.79
C LEU A 213 -6.28 13.90 -14.02
N PHE A 214 -6.41 13.98 -12.69
CA PHE A 214 -6.51 12.83 -11.81
C PHE A 214 -7.75 11.96 -12.12
N LEU A 215 -8.90 12.57 -12.39
CA LEU A 215 -10.09 11.81 -12.77
C LEU A 215 -9.92 11.17 -14.16
N THR A 216 -9.33 11.87 -15.12
CA THR A 216 -9.08 11.33 -16.45
C THR A 216 -8.02 10.23 -16.44
N SER A 217 -6.95 10.35 -15.65
CA SER A 217 -5.96 9.27 -15.49
C SER A 217 -6.60 8.04 -14.85
N ARG A 218 -7.43 8.23 -13.82
CA ARG A 218 -8.17 7.13 -13.19
C ARG A 218 -9.15 6.44 -14.14
N LEU A 219 -9.84 7.20 -15.02
CA LEU A 219 -10.64 6.62 -16.09
C LEU A 219 -9.77 5.78 -17.04
N TYR A 220 -8.61 6.29 -17.45
CA TYR A 220 -7.69 5.54 -18.31
C TYR A 220 -7.25 4.22 -17.66
N HIS A 221 -6.91 4.20 -16.37
CA HIS A 221 -6.58 2.95 -15.67
C HIS A 221 -7.77 1.97 -15.58
N ILE A 222 -9.00 2.49 -15.48
CA ILE A 222 -10.21 1.66 -15.45
C ILE A 222 -10.51 1.07 -16.82
N SER A 223 -10.44 1.88 -17.88
CA SER A 223 -10.87 1.45 -19.22
C SER A 223 -9.75 0.75 -20.02
N GLY A 224 -8.49 1.09 -19.75
CA GLY A 224 -7.33 0.68 -20.57
C GLY A 224 -7.35 1.24 -22.00
N ALA A 225 -8.30 2.13 -22.32
CA ALA A 225 -8.57 2.53 -23.70
C ALA A 225 -7.64 3.65 -24.18
N ASP A 226 -7.17 3.56 -25.42
CA ASP A 226 -6.30 4.56 -26.03
C ASP A 226 -6.99 5.92 -26.17
N GLU A 227 -8.30 5.97 -26.37
CA GLU A 227 -9.06 7.22 -26.41
C GLU A 227 -9.06 7.95 -25.07
N ASP A 228 -8.99 7.22 -23.95
CA ASP A 228 -8.91 7.81 -22.62
C ASP A 228 -7.48 8.25 -22.30
N PHE A 229 -6.47 7.54 -22.80
CA PHE A 229 -5.07 8.02 -22.78
C PHE A 229 -4.88 9.32 -23.56
N GLU A 230 -5.49 9.42 -24.75
CA GLU A 230 -5.47 10.65 -25.55
C GLU A 230 -6.15 11.81 -24.81
N ARG A 231 -7.19 11.56 -24.01
CA ARG A 231 -7.77 12.61 -23.14
C ARG A 231 -6.76 13.11 -22.12
N VAL A 232 -5.99 12.22 -21.50
CA VAL A 232 -4.90 12.59 -20.57
C VAL A 232 -3.85 13.44 -21.29
N LEU A 233 -3.36 13.02 -22.46
CA LEU A 233 -2.37 13.77 -23.25
C LEU A 233 -2.88 15.18 -23.62
N ASN A 234 -4.14 15.28 -24.04
CA ASN A 234 -4.76 16.55 -24.39
C ASN A 234 -4.86 17.50 -23.19
N LEU A 235 -5.16 16.99 -21.99
CA LEU A 235 -5.17 17.78 -20.77
C LEU A 235 -3.76 18.23 -20.37
N ALA A 236 -2.79 17.31 -20.36
CA ALA A 236 -1.39 17.64 -20.06
C ALA A 236 -0.84 18.71 -21.02
N SER A 237 -1.17 18.62 -22.31
CA SER A 237 -0.83 19.62 -23.32
C SER A 237 -1.45 20.98 -23.05
N LEU A 238 -2.74 21.01 -22.70
CA LEU A 238 -3.44 22.24 -22.33
C LEU A 238 -2.76 22.91 -21.13
N TYR A 239 -2.36 22.15 -20.12
CA TYR A 239 -1.73 22.68 -18.90
C TYR A 239 -0.35 23.23 -19.17
N ARG A 240 0.46 22.50 -19.92
CA ARG A 240 1.78 22.97 -20.33
C ARG A 240 1.70 24.27 -21.10
N THR A 241 0.80 24.34 -22.08
CA THR A 241 0.55 25.54 -22.89
C THR A 241 0.13 26.72 -22.03
N ALA A 242 -0.83 26.49 -21.13
CA ALA A 242 -1.29 27.47 -20.16
C ALA A 242 -0.15 28.04 -19.31
N MET A 243 0.64 27.18 -18.68
CA MET A 243 1.70 27.60 -17.75
C MET A 243 2.80 28.41 -18.43
N TYR A 244 3.32 27.95 -19.56
CA TYR A 244 4.32 28.73 -20.30
C TYR A 244 3.77 30.08 -20.80
N SER A 245 2.50 30.12 -21.20
CA SER A 245 1.85 31.36 -21.66
C SER A 245 1.74 32.40 -20.54
N THR A 246 1.59 31.98 -19.27
CA THR A 246 1.54 32.91 -18.13
C THR A 246 2.85 33.68 -17.93
N LEU A 247 3.98 33.12 -18.37
CA LEU A 247 5.29 33.75 -18.25
C LEU A 247 5.56 34.81 -19.33
N GLY A 248 4.62 35.04 -20.25
CA GLY A 248 4.73 36.06 -21.29
C GLY A 248 5.72 35.73 -22.42
N GLY A 249 6.05 34.44 -22.60
CA GLY A 249 6.96 33.94 -23.63
C GLY A 249 6.31 32.90 -24.56
N SER A 250 7.07 32.45 -25.57
CA SER A 250 6.65 31.33 -26.42
C SER A 250 6.68 30.01 -25.66
N VAL A 251 5.67 29.17 -25.85
CA VAL A 251 5.64 27.80 -25.34
C VAL A 251 6.75 26.99 -26.04
N PRO A 252 7.70 26.38 -25.30
CA PRO A 252 8.75 25.57 -25.92
C PRO A 252 8.14 24.41 -26.71
N ALA A 253 8.81 23.96 -27.78
CA ALA A 253 8.42 22.73 -28.46
C ALA A 253 8.46 21.54 -27.48
N LEU A 254 7.66 20.50 -27.75
CA LEU A 254 7.79 19.25 -26.99
C LEU A 254 9.15 18.62 -27.28
N PRO A 255 9.81 18.01 -26.28
CA PRO A 255 10.99 17.18 -26.51
C PRO A 255 10.72 16.09 -27.55
N SER A 256 11.77 15.69 -28.26
CA SER A 256 11.73 14.53 -29.17
C SER A 256 11.33 13.27 -28.39
N LEU A 257 10.67 12.33 -29.08
CA LEU A 257 10.42 10.98 -28.54
C LEU A 257 11.67 10.09 -28.63
N ASP A 258 12.69 10.51 -29.38
CA ASP A 258 13.94 9.76 -29.54
C ASP A 258 14.90 10.07 -28.40
N ASP A 259 15.33 9.02 -27.69
CA ASP A 259 16.34 9.09 -26.63
C ASP A 259 17.72 9.56 -27.16
N ALA A 260 17.93 9.54 -28.48
CA ALA A 260 19.09 10.13 -29.14
C ALA A 260 19.27 11.63 -28.79
N ASP A 261 18.18 12.35 -28.56
CA ASP A 261 18.14 13.81 -28.42
C ASP A 261 17.99 14.29 -26.97
N ILE A 262 18.26 13.43 -25.99
CA ILE A 262 18.31 13.84 -24.58
C ILE A 262 19.51 14.78 -24.36
N VAL A 263 19.25 16.08 -24.46
CA VAL A 263 20.22 17.16 -24.25
C VAL A 263 19.98 17.83 -22.89
N PRO A 264 21.03 18.14 -22.10
CA PRO A 264 20.89 18.91 -20.88
C PRO A 264 20.30 20.30 -21.13
N LEU A 265 19.39 20.74 -20.26
CA LEU A 265 18.83 22.09 -20.31
C LEU A 265 19.91 23.14 -19.99
N SER A 266 19.88 24.26 -20.70
CA SER A 266 20.67 25.44 -20.33
C SER A 266 20.15 26.07 -19.03
N GLN A 267 20.99 26.87 -18.36
CA GLN A 267 20.59 27.55 -17.12
C GLN A 267 19.35 28.45 -17.28
N ALA A 268 19.19 29.06 -18.46
CA ALA A 268 18.02 29.87 -18.77
C ALA A 268 16.75 29.03 -18.88
N GLU A 269 16.85 27.83 -19.47
CA GLU A 269 15.73 26.89 -19.58
C GLU A 269 15.37 26.29 -18.23
N LEU A 270 16.36 25.89 -17.42
CA LEU A 270 16.12 25.42 -16.05
C LEU A 270 15.33 26.44 -15.24
N LYS A 271 15.77 27.71 -15.25
CA LYS A 271 15.10 28.79 -14.52
C LYS A 271 13.68 29.06 -15.04
N ARG A 272 13.48 29.00 -16.36
CA ARG A 272 12.15 29.16 -16.98
C ARG A 272 11.22 28.02 -16.58
N ASP A 273 11.69 26.78 -16.69
CA ASP A 273 10.87 25.58 -16.47
C ASP A 273 10.48 25.47 -14.99
N ARG A 274 11.41 25.72 -14.05
CA ARG A 274 11.07 25.81 -12.61
C ARG A 274 10.00 26.87 -12.31
N LYS A 275 10.12 28.05 -12.94
CA LYS A 275 9.14 29.14 -12.78
C LYS A 275 7.77 28.79 -13.36
N ALA A 276 7.73 28.08 -14.49
CA ALA A 276 6.48 27.62 -15.09
C ALA A 276 5.81 26.54 -14.23
N SER A 277 6.62 25.72 -13.58
CA SER A 277 6.21 24.57 -12.79
C SER A 277 5.62 24.95 -11.41
N THR A 278 5.97 26.12 -10.85
CA THR A 278 5.67 26.54 -9.46
C THR A 278 4.20 26.38 -9.02
N TYR A 279 3.24 26.37 -9.95
CA TYR A 279 1.81 26.28 -9.67
C TYR A 279 1.15 24.98 -10.15
N ILE A 280 1.92 24.01 -10.64
CA ILE A 280 1.39 22.77 -11.23
C ILE A 280 2.06 21.52 -10.67
N TYR A 281 2.67 21.61 -9.48
CA TYR A 281 3.26 20.48 -8.78
C TYR A 281 2.34 19.24 -8.82
N ASP A 282 1.09 19.37 -8.40
CA ASP A 282 0.20 18.21 -8.29
C ASP A 282 -0.14 17.59 -9.67
N VAL A 283 -0.16 18.42 -10.72
CA VAL A 283 -0.35 17.96 -12.11
C VAL A 283 0.87 17.16 -12.58
N GLU A 284 2.08 17.64 -12.28
CA GLU A 284 3.30 16.94 -12.66
C GLU A 284 3.49 15.62 -11.91
N PHE A 285 3.00 15.52 -10.67
CA PHE A 285 2.93 14.23 -9.96
C PHE A 285 2.04 13.23 -10.68
N VAL A 286 0.84 13.63 -11.12
CA VAL A 286 -0.05 12.72 -11.87
C VAL A 286 0.61 12.28 -13.19
N VAL A 287 1.28 13.20 -13.90
CA VAL A 287 2.03 12.87 -15.13
C VAL A 287 3.18 11.90 -14.82
N LEU A 288 3.94 12.15 -13.76
CA LEU A 288 5.06 11.32 -13.34
C LEU A 288 4.60 9.90 -12.92
N SER A 289 3.54 9.78 -12.13
CA SER A 289 2.95 8.48 -11.77
C SER A 289 2.48 7.72 -13.01
N LEU A 290 1.86 8.39 -13.98
CA LEU A 290 1.47 7.74 -15.24
C LEU A 290 2.67 7.26 -16.06
N VAL A 291 3.79 7.97 -16.05
CA VAL A 291 5.04 7.50 -16.67
C VAL A 291 5.51 6.22 -16.00
N GLU A 292 5.55 6.19 -14.67
CA GLU A 292 5.93 5.01 -13.90
C GLU A 292 5.01 3.82 -14.20
N ASP A 293 3.69 4.03 -14.16
CA ASP A 293 2.68 2.99 -14.41
C ASP A 293 2.79 2.44 -15.84
N CYS A 294 2.91 3.30 -16.85
CA CYS A 294 3.11 2.85 -18.24
C CYS A 294 4.38 2.00 -18.38
N LEU A 295 5.47 2.36 -17.70
CA LEU A 295 6.71 1.57 -17.74
C LEU A 295 6.54 0.21 -17.05
N ARG A 296 5.89 0.18 -15.88
CA ARG A 296 5.59 -1.07 -15.14
C ARG A 296 4.69 -2.01 -15.96
N GLU A 297 3.77 -1.47 -16.73
CA GLU A 297 2.88 -2.22 -17.63
C GLU A 297 3.53 -2.62 -18.96
N GLY A 298 4.82 -2.30 -19.18
CA GLY A 298 5.54 -2.63 -20.40
C GLY A 298 5.11 -1.79 -21.62
N GLN A 299 4.68 -0.55 -21.39
CA GLN A 299 4.23 0.42 -22.40
C GLN A 299 5.18 1.63 -22.51
N PRO A 300 6.47 1.44 -22.85
CA PRO A 300 7.46 2.52 -22.89
C PRO A 300 7.11 3.61 -23.92
N ASP A 301 6.38 3.29 -24.98
CA ASP A 301 5.91 4.26 -25.96
C ASP A 301 4.88 5.23 -25.38
N LYS A 302 3.95 4.75 -24.55
CA LYS A 302 2.99 5.63 -23.85
C LYS A 302 3.68 6.46 -22.79
N ALA A 303 4.60 5.86 -22.04
CA ALA A 303 5.46 6.58 -21.09
C ALA A 303 6.21 7.74 -21.80
N ARG A 304 6.82 7.48 -22.96
CA ARG A 304 7.51 8.51 -23.76
C ARG A 304 6.56 9.60 -24.26
N GLN A 305 5.32 9.25 -24.60
CA GLN A 305 4.33 10.23 -25.03
C GLN A 305 3.95 11.21 -23.93
N ILE A 306 3.72 10.71 -22.71
CA ILE A 306 3.23 11.50 -21.56
C ILE A 306 4.37 12.24 -20.83
N GLU A 307 5.60 11.67 -20.74
CA GLU A 307 6.73 12.30 -20.01
C GLU A 307 7.11 13.67 -20.60
N ARG A 308 6.88 13.90 -21.90
CA ARG A 308 7.19 15.17 -22.58
C ARG A 308 6.44 16.36 -22.01
N TYR A 309 5.38 16.11 -21.26
CA TYR A 309 4.59 17.15 -20.59
C TYR A 309 5.11 17.49 -19.19
N LEU A 310 6.08 16.75 -18.65
CA LEU A 310 6.83 17.17 -17.46
C LEU A 310 7.60 18.45 -17.76
N ILE A 311 7.38 19.47 -16.95
CA ILE A 311 8.00 20.78 -17.04
C ILE A 311 9.22 20.82 -16.12
N ASN A 312 9.05 20.44 -14.86
CA ASN A 312 10.06 20.57 -13.85
C ASN A 312 11.29 19.71 -14.17
N PRO A 313 12.51 20.30 -14.16
CA PRO A 313 13.75 19.54 -14.36
C PRO A 313 13.96 18.41 -13.36
N TYR A 314 13.58 18.59 -12.09
CA TYR A 314 13.65 17.54 -11.07
C TYR A 314 12.75 16.36 -11.45
N MET A 315 11.50 16.62 -11.83
CA MET A 315 10.56 15.57 -12.25
C MET A 315 11.01 14.81 -13.48
N ARG A 316 11.66 15.49 -14.43
CA ARG A 316 12.28 14.81 -15.58
C ARG A 316 13.43 13.90 -15.16
N ALA A 317 14.23 14.33 -14.18
CA ALA A 317 15.30 13.50 -13.64
C ALA A 317 14.75 12.30 -12.87
N VAL A 318 13.65 12.45 -12.13
CA VAL A 318 12.95 11.33 -11.47
C VAL A 318 12.42 10.36 -12.52
N ALA A 319 11.72 10.84 -13.55
CA ALA A 319 11.23 10.00 -14.65
C ALA A 319 12.35 9.19 -15.30
N ASP A 320 13.53 9.77 -15.50
CA ASP A 320 14.70 9.03 -16.00
C ASP A 320 15.08 7.83 -15.13
N THR A 321 14.94 7.93 -13.81
CA THR A 321 15.18 6.79 -12.93
C THR A 321 14.17 5.66 -13.19
N TYR A 322 12.90 5.98 -13.47
CA TYR A 322 11.89 4.98 -13.83
C TYR A 322 12.22 4.24 -15.13
N TYR A 323 12.72 4.93 -16.15
CA TYR A 323 13.22 4.27 -17.36
C TYR A 323 14.36 3.31 -17.05
N VAL A 324 15.33 3.75 -16.24
CA VAL A 324 16.48 2.91 -15.87
C VAL A 324 16.04 1.68 -15.08
N LEU A 325 15.13 1.84 -14.10
CA LEU A 325 14.62 0.76 -13.27
C LEU A 325 13.80 -0.27 -14.05
N ASN A 326 13.11 0.15 -15.11
CA ASN A 326 12.36 -0.73 -16.00
C ASN A 326 13.17 -1.22 -17.22
N HIS A 327 14.50 -1.04 -17.23
CA HIS A 327 15.40 -1.45 -18.30
C HIS A 327 15.15 -0.78 -19.67
N GLU A 328 14.53 0.39 -19.67
CA GLU A 328 14.20 1.21 -20.85
C GLU A 328 15.19 2.37 -21.04
N ASP A 329 16.49 2.16 -20.74
CA ASP A 329 17.58 3.10 -21.04
C ASP A 329 18.75 2.40 -21.78
N PRO A 330 18.55 1.96 -23.04
CA PRO A 330 19.56 1.20 -23.78
C PRO A 330 20.82 2.02 -24.09
N THR A 331 20.74 3.36 -24.07
CA THR A 331 21.86 4.25 -24.39
C THR A 331 22.64 4.71 -23.15
N GLY A 332 22.11 4.46 -21.94
CA GLY A 332 22.65 4.97 -20.68
C GLY A 332 22.57 6.50 -20.55
N LYS A 333 21.84 7.20 -21.42
CA LYS A 333 21.75 8.66 -21.42
C LYS A 333 20.84 9.16 -20.31
N ARG A 334 19.73 8.45 -20.06
CA ARG A 334 18.79 8.79 -18.98
C ARG A 334 19.47 8.61 -17.63
N GLN A 335 20.18 7.49 -17.43
CA GLN A 335 21.00 7.26 -16.24
C GLN A 335 22.02 8.38 -16.02
N LYS A 336 22.72 8.82 -17.07
CA LYS A 336 23.70 9.93 -16.97
C LYS A 336 23.04 11.27 -16.64
N ARG A 337 21.89 11.58 -17.25
CA ARG A 337 21.14 12.82 -16.97
C ARG A 337 20.61 12.81 -15.55
N ALA A 338 20.01 11.71 -15.11
CA ALA A 338 19.60 11.50 -13.74
C ALA A 338 20.78 11.66 -12.80
N ALA A 339 21.90 10.95 -12.98
CA ALA A 339 23.07 11.05 -12.08
C ALA A 339 23.70 12.45 -12.02
N ALA A 340 23.68 13.21 -13.12
CA ALA A 340 24.27 14.54 -13.18
C ALA A 340 23.39 15.66 -12.58
N TYR A 341 22.11 15.38 -12.34
CA TYR A 341 21.18 16.41 -11.88
C TYR A 341 21.51 16.84 -10.43
N VAL A 342 21.50 18.15 -10.17
CA VAL A 342 21.74 18.70 -8.84
C VAL A 342 20.44 19.33 -8.36
N ILE A 343 19.94 18.85 -7.21
CA ILE A 343 18.73 19.38 -6.57
C ILE A 343 19.02 20.79 -6.09
N GLU A 344 18.22 21.76 -6.55
CA GLU A 344 18.29 23.14 -6.09
C GLU A 344 17.18 23.41 -5.06
N ARG A 345 17.28 24.54 -4.36
CA ARG A 345 16.33 24.93 -3.32
C ARG A 345 14.90 25.08 -3.87
N GLU A 346 14.79 25.51 -5.12
CA GLU A 346 13.54 25.65 -5.85
C GLU A 346 12.86 24.30 -6.13
N ASP A 347 13.62 23.20 -6.09
CA ASP A 347 13.12 21.85 -6.32
C ASP A 347 12.54 21.22 -5.04
N ILE A 348 12.76 21.82 -3.85
CA ILE A 348 12.24 21.33 -2.55
C ILE A 348 10.72 21.17 -2.57
N ALA A 349 10.01 22.06 -3.28
CA ALA A 349 8.56 21.95 -3.44
C ALA A 349 8.14 20.60 -4.06
N TYR A 350 9.02 19.95 -4.83
CA TYR A 350 8.85 18.68 -5.55
C TYR A 350 9.33 17.46 -4.77
N VAL A 351 10.04 17.66 -3.66
CA VAL A 351 10.65 16.60 -2.86
C VAL A 351 9.69 16.03 -1.80
N LYS A 352 8.74 16.84 -1.29
CA LYS A 352 7.76 16.60 -0.20
C LYS A 352 8.03 15.39 0.73
N HIS A 353 8.21 15.63 2.03
CA HIS A 353 7.47 15.00 3.15
C HIS A 353 7.79 15.64 4.53
N GLY A 354 7.02 16.66 4.95
CA GLY A 354 6.93 17.11 6.36
C GLY A 354 7.52 18.51 6.69
N ASP A 355 7.19 19.07 7.86
CA ASP A 355 7.78 20.32 8.39
C ASP A 355 9.19 20.05 9.00
N GLU A 356 10.02 19.26 8.31
CA GLU A 356 11.35 18.83 8.80
C GLU A 356 12.51 19.60 8.15
N ASP A 357 13.73 19.23 8.53
CA ASP A 357 14.99 19.86 8.14
C ASP A 357 15.24 19.73 6.62
N ILE A 358 15.38 20.87 5.92
CA ILE A 358 15.57 20.95 4.46
C ILE A 358 16.70 20.05 3.97
N ASP A 359 17.77 19.91 4.76
CA ASP A 359 18.93 19.10 4.37
C ASP A 359 18.60 17.60 4.37
N ASP A 360 17.72 17.12 5.26
CA ASP A 360 17.26 15.73 5.26
C ASP A 360 16.31 15.45 4.09
N GLU A 361 15.43 16.39 3.78
CA GLU A 361 14.52 16.28 2.63
C GLU A 361 15.31 16.13 1.32
N ILE A 362 16.36 16.95 1.14
CA ILE A 362 17.22 16.86 -0.05
C ILE A 362 17.96 15.53 -0.11
N VAL A 363 18.25 14.88 1.01
CA VAL A 363 18.94 13.57 1.01
C VAL A 363 17.96 12.42 0.75
N ILE A 364 16.71 12.54 1.20
CA ILE A 364 15.69 11.49 1.15
C ILE A 364 14.53 11.96 0.26
N ASN A 365 14.72 11.79 -1.04
CA ASN A 365 13.79 12.23 -2.07
C ASN A 365 13.68 11.18 -3.18
N GLU A 366 12.60 11.28 -3.97
CA GLU A 366 12.25 10.35 -5.05
C GLU A 366 13.35 10.17 -6.11
N LEU A 367 14.09 11.23 -6.45
CA LEU A 367 15.20 11.15 -7.40
C LEU A 367 16.37 10.35 -6.82
N ASP A 368 16.74 10.63 -5.57
CA ASP A 368 17.83 9.91 -4.91
C ASP A 368 17.44 8.45 -4.66
N ASP A 369 16.20 8.16 -4.25
CA ASP A 369 15.64 6.81 -4.13
C ASP A 369 15.81 6.02 -5.44
N GLY A 370 15.40 6.60 -6.56
CA GLY A 370 15.57 5.98 -7.88
C GLY A 370 17.04 5.81 -8.28
N ARG A 371 17.90 6.78 -7.93
CA ARG A 371 19.35 6.72 -8.18
C ARG A 371 20.06 5.68 -7.34
N VAL A 372 19.52 5.25 -6.19
CA VAL A 372 20.14 4.21 -5.36
C VAL A 372 20.52 2.98 -6.21
N ALA A 373 19.72 2.63 -7.23
CA ALA A 373 20.02 1.53 -8.14
C ALA A 373 21.38 1.67 -8.89
N PHE A 374 21.80 2.88 -9.26
CA PHE A 374 22.93 3.07 -10.16
C PHE A 374 24.00 4.07 -9.70
N ASP A 375 23.70 4.92 -8.72
CA ASP A 375 24.63 5.89 -8.14
C ASP A 375 25.23 5.37 -6.82
N GLU A 376 26.55 5.17 -6.81
CA GLU A 376 27.26 4.62 -5.65
C GLU A 376 27.33 5.60 -4.47
N GLU A 377 27.45 6.89 -4.74
CA GLU A 377 27.54 7.89 -3.68
C GLU A 377 26.21 8.02 -2.95
N ILE A 378 25.10 8.01 -3.69
CA ILE A 378 23.76 7.97 -3.10
C ILE A 378 23.55 6.70 -2.27
N ARG A 379 23.92 5.50 -2.77
CA ARG A 379 23.86 4.26 -1.97
C ARG A 379 24.62 4.38 -0.66
N ARG A 380 25.87 4.87 -0.71
CA ARG A 380 26.70 5.03 0.49
C ARG A 380 26.07 5.97 1.51
N ARG A 381 25.43 7.06 1.07
CA ARG A 381 24.72 8.01 1.94
C ARG A 381 23.55 7.35 2.65
N TYR A 382 22.70 6.59 1.94
CA TYR A 382 21.58 5.87 2.55
C TYR A 382 22.05 4.82 3.56
N ILE A 383 23.09 4.05 3.23
CA ILE A 383 23.72 3.08 4.15
C ILE A 383 24.24 3.78 5.41
N ALA A 384 24.94 4.92 5.25
CA ALA A 384 25.45 5.71 6.36
C ALA A 384 24.32 6.30 7.21
N TYR A 385 23.25 6.78 6.58
CA TYR A 385 22.07 7.32 7.24
C TYR A 385 21.41 6.28 8.15
N VAL A 386 21.15 5.07 7.63
CA VAL A 386 20.58 3.97 8.43
C VAL A 386 21.47 3.64 9.62
N ARG A 387 22.79 3.56 9.45
CA ARG A 387 23.75 3.31 10.54
C ARG A 387 23.74 4.38 11.62
N GLN A 388 23.69 5.65 11.23
CA GLN A 388 23.79 6.79 12.15
C GLN A 388 22.46 7.10 12.85
N SER A 389 21.34 6.64 12.30
CA SER A 389 20.00 7.00 12.76
C SER A 389 19.67 6.62 14.20
N ALA A 390 20.31 5.60 14.76
CA ALA A 390 20.15 5.22 16.17
C ALA A 390 20.61 6.35 17.13
N ALA A 391 21.46 7.26 16.67
CA ALA A 391 21.96 8.40 17.45
C ALA A 391 21.15 9.69 17.25
N THR A 392 20.35 9.80 16.18
CA THR A 392 19.74 11.09 15.76
C THR A 392 18.27 11.23 16.11
N GLY A 393 17.57 10.15 16.51
CA GLY A 393 16.15 10.20 16.90
C GLY A 393 15.17 10.50 15.77
N LYS A 394 15.63 10.58 14.52
CA LYS A 394 14.84 10.88 13.32
C LYS A 394 14.25 9.61 12.70
N ASN A 395 13.26 9.05 13.40
CA ASN A 395 12.71 7.71 13.13
C ASN A 395 11.98 7.57 11.78
N ASN A 396 11.24 8.59 11.32
CA ASN A 396 10.44 8.51 10.08
C ASN A 396 11.30 8.38 8.82
N HIS A 397 12.37 9.16 8.72
CA HIS A 397 13.29 9.18 7.59
C HIS A 397 14.07 7.86 7.42
N VAL A 398 14.26 7.10 8.51
CA VAL A 398 14.91 5.78 8.44
C VAL A 398 14.06 4.78 7.69
N ILE A 399 12.74 4.83 7.84
CA ILE A 399 11.82 3.92 7.14
C ILE A 399 11.93 4.13 5.63
N LEU A 400 11.94 5.40 5.19
CA LEU A 400 12.14 5.76 3.78
C LEU A 400 13.49 5.25 3.27
N ALA A 401 14.57 5.50 4.02
CA ALA A 401 15.89 5.03 3.65
C ALA A 401 15.99 3.49 3.56
N LEU A 402 15.35 2.77 4.49
CA LEU A 402 15.27 1.30 4.44
C LEU A 402 14.49 0.82 3.21
N GLY A 403 13.39 1.49 2.86
CA GLY A 403 12.61 1.21 1.65
C GLY A 403 13.44 1.37 0.36
N ALA A 404 14.19 2.46 0.24
CA ALA A 404 15.05 2.71 -0.90
C ALA A 404 16.20 1.68 -1.02
N LEU A 405 16.83 1.31 0.11
CA LEU A 405 17.84 0.26 0.13
C LEU A 405 17.27 -1.12 -0.19
N GLN A 406 16.03 -1.41 0.21
CA GLN A 406 15.32 -2.60 -0.21
C GLN A 406 15.13 -2.61 -1.73
N GLN A 407 14.61 -1.53 -2.32
CA GLN A 407 14.45 -1.43 -3.78
C GLN A 407 15.78 -1.63 -4.51
N CYS A 408 16.88 -1.07 -3.99
CA CYS A 408 18.21 -1.31 -4.55
C CYS A 408 18.59 -2.80 -4.59
N CYS A 409 18.31 -3.54 -3.51
CA CYS A 409 18.51 -4.98 -3.46
C CYS A 409 17.63 -5.71 -4.49
N GLU A 410 16.38 -5.28 -4.68
CA GLU A 410 15.44 -5.86 -5.64
C GLU A 410 15.88 -5.67 -7.09
N TYR A 411 16.21 -4.43 -7.47
CA TYR A 411 16.48 -4.09 -8.86
C TYR A 411 17.90 -4.43 -9.32
N THR A 412 18.89 -4.33 -8.42
CA THR A 412 20.30 -4.39 -8.85
C THR A 412 21.15 -5.36 -8.05
N ASN A 413 20.71 -5.76 -6.86
CA ASN A 413 21.46 -6.61 -5.92
C ASN A 413 22.87 -6.06 -5.57
N ARG A 414 23.12 -4.76 -5.83
CA ARG A 414 24.39 -4.08 -5.52
C ARG A 414 24.49 -3.77 -4.04
N ASP A 415 25.71 -3.83 -3.51
CA ASP A 415 26.03 -3.51 -2.11
C ASP A 415 25.19 -4.26 -1.06
N ARG A 416 24.51 -5.36 -1.44
CA ARG A 416 23.61 -6.13 -0.58
C ARG A 416 24.23 -6.47 0.77
N THR A 417 25.49 -6.93 0.78
CA THR A 417 26.20 -7.28 2.02
C THR A 417 26.39 -6.06 2.93
N ALA A 418 26.76 -4.91 2.36
CA ALA A 418 26.94 -3.68 3.14
C ALA A 418 25.60 -3.13 3.65
N ILE A 419 24.54 -3.22 2.84
CA ILE A 419 23.17 -2.88 3.22
C ILE A 419 22.72 -3.78 4.38
N CYS A 420 22.79 -5.10 4.23
CA CYS A 420 22.36 -6.05 5.27
C CYS A 420 23.16 -5.85 6.57
N GLN A 421 24.45 -5.54 6.47
CA GLN A 421 25.26 -5.21 7.65
C GLN A 421 24.74 -3.95 8.36
N ALA A 422 24.46 -2.86 7.65
CA ALA A 422 23.91 -1.64 8.24
C ALA A 422 22.54 -1.88 8.88
N VAL A 423 21.70 -2.69 8.26
CA VAL A 423 20.38 -3.07 8.79
C VAL A 423 20.50 -3.92 10.06
N TRP A 424 21.45 -4.87 10.10
CA TRP A 424 21.78 -5.62 11.32
C TRP A 424 22.24 -4.71 12.45
N GLU A 425 23.16 -3.77 12.18
CA GLU A 425 23.67 -2.80 13.15
C GLU A 425 22.52 -1.94 13.72
N LYS A 426 21.62 -1.45 12.86
CA LYS A 426 20.43 -0.70 13.27
C LYS A 426 19.49 -1.55 14.13
N LEU A 427 19.14 -2.75 13.68
CA LEU A 427 18.22 -3.66 14.38
C LEU A 427 18.74 -3.97 15.79
N GLN A 428 20.02 -4.32 15.92
CA GLN A 428 20.66 -4.61 17.20
C GLN A 428 20.76 -3.39 18.12
N SER A 429 20.95 -2.19 17.56
CA SER A 429 21.04 -0.96 18.36
C SER A 429 19.72 -0.57 19.02
N THR A 430 18.58 -0.90 18.39
CA THR A 430 17.23 -0.51 18.82
C THR A 430 16.54 -1.60 19.65
N LEU A 431 16.84 -2.87 19.40
CA LEU A 431 16.43 -4.01 20.21
C LEU A 431 17.44 -4.27 21.34
N ARG A 432 17.54 -3.33 22.30
CA ARG A 432 18.26 -3.62 23.54
C ARG A 432 17.34 -4.37 24.50
N PRO A 433 17.81 -5.45 25.15
CA PRO A 433 17.14 -6.00 26.33
C PRO A 433 17.11 -4.89 27.37
N THR A 434 15.98 -4.21 27.51
CA THR A 434 15.83 -3.16 28.50
C THR A 434 15.26 -3.80 29.75
N GLU A 435 15.98 -3.66 30.86
CA GLU A 435 15.55 -4.05 32.22
C GLU A 435 14.32 -3.27 32.73
N TRP A 436 13.46 -2.74 31.85
CA TRP A 436 12.40 -1.79 32.19
C TRP A 436 11.01 -2.37 31.97
N ARG A 437 10.19 -2.26 33.01
CA ARG A 437 8.82 -2.78 33.17
C ARG A 437 7.76 -2.10 32.28
N HIS A 438 8.13 -1.58 31.11
CA HIS A 438 7.19 -0.96 30.18
C HIS A 438 7.31 -1.61 28.80
N PRO A 439 6.18 -1.93 28.14
CA PRO A 439 6.21 -2.43 26.78
C PRO A 439 6.90 -1.42 25.87
N VAL A 440 8.04 -1.79 25.30
CA VAL A 440 8.67 -1.02 24.22
C VAL A 440 7.65 -0.98 23.09
N ILE A 441 7.11 0.19 22.76
CA ILE A 441 6.18 0.29 21.63
C ILE A 441 6.98 -0.02 20.37
N ILE A 442 6.55 -1.03 19.62
CA ILE A 442 7.14 -1.42 18.33
C ILE A 442 7.17 -0.20 17.42
N SER A 443 8.35 0.18 16.92
CA SER A 443 8.46 1.13 15.81
C SER A 443 8.38 0.37 14.49
N ALA A 444 7.73 0.97 13.49
CA ALA A 444 7.61 0.41 12.15
C ALA A 444 9.00 0.07 11.55
N GLU A 445 10.05 0.83 11.90
CA GLU A 445 11.44 0.59 11.50
C GLU A 445 11.97 -0.81 11.83
N GLN A 446 11.65 -1.37 13.00
CA GLN A 446 12.18 -2.68 13.41
C GLN A 446 11.59 -3.81 12.55
N SER A 447 10.31 -3.68 12.18
CA SER A 447 9.66 -4.59 11.25
C SER A 447 10.29 -4.52 9.86
N GLU A 448 10.55 -3.31 9.35
CA GLU A 448 11.21 -3.13 8.05
C GLU A 448 12.62 -3.72 8.01
N CYS A 449 13.40 -3.55 9.07
CA CYS A 449 14.72 -4.16 9.19
C CYS A 449 14.65 -5.69 9.09
N LEU A 450 13.71 -6.33 9.80
CA LEU A 450 13.53 -7.78 9.76
C LEU A 450 13.11 -8.26 8.37
N TYR A 451 12.15 -7.59 7.72
CA TYR A 451 11.73 -7.94 6.35
C TYR A 451 12.88 -7.87 5.35
N LEU A 452 13.68 -6.82 5.40
CA LEU A 452 14.84 -6.66 4.54
C LEU A 452 15.85 -7.78 4.78
N LEU A 453 16.20 -8.06 6.04
CA LEU A 453 17.17 -9.12 6.37
C LEU A 453 16.68 -10.52 5.99
N TRP A 454 15.40 -10.85 6.21
CA TRP A 454 14.85 -12.14 5.78
C TRP A 454 14.88 -12.32 4.27
N ARG A 455 14.70 -11.24 3.51
CA ARG A 455 14.62 -11.30 2.04
C ARG A 455 15.99 -11.25 1.37
N TYR A 456 16.96 -10.55 1.96
CA TYR A 456 18.25 -10.25 1.30
C TYR A 456 19.50 -10.76 2.03
N ASP A 457 19.44 -11.12 3.32
CA ASP A 457 20.54 -11.79 4.03
C ASP A 457 20.29 -13.30 4.14
N ASP A 458 20.94 -13.96 5.10
CA ASP A 458 20.66 -15.34 5.51
C ASP A 458 19.44 -15.39 6.45
N ALA A 459 18.30 -15.85 5.91
CA ALA A 459 17.07 -16.01 6.67
C ALA A 459 17.22 -16.96 7.86
N ASP A 460 18.04 -18.03 7.76
CA ASP A 460 18.26 -18.97 8.87
C ASP A 460 19.04 -18.29 10.01
N LYS A 461 19.98 -17.40 9.68
CA LYS A 461 20.68 -16.57 10.66
C LYS A 461 19.73 -15.62 11.38
N VAL A 462 18.80 -14.96 10.66
CA VAL A 462 17.78 -14.09 11.27
C VAL A 462 16.85 -14.90 12.18
N ASP A 463 16.39 -16.05 11.68
CA ASP A 463 15.48 -16.94 12.39
C ASP A 463 16.12 -17.50 13.67
N ASN A 464 17.39 -17.89 13.62
CA ASN A 464 18.15 -18.34 14.79
C ASN A 464 18.33 -17.21 15.82
N TRP A 465 18.61 -15.99 15.37
CA TRP A 465 18.75 -14.83 16.24
C TRP A 465 17.43 -14.50 16.96
N LEU A 466 16.30 -14.49 16.23
CA LEU A 466 14.98 -14.29 16.83
C LEU A 466 14.61 -15.38 17.84
N ARG A 467 14.94 -16.64 17.54
CA ARG A 467 14.74 -17.76 18.48
C ARG A 467 15.56 -17.58 19.76
N GLN A 468 16.81 -17.14 19.65
CA GLN A 468 17.63 -16.86 20.81
C GLN A 468 17.06 -15.73 21.66
N LEU A 469 16.58 -14.65 21.02
CA LEU A 469 15.89 -13.57 21.73
C LEU A 469 14.65 -14.08 22.47
N TYR A 470 13.80 -14.86 21.79
CA TYR A 470 12.59 -15.44 22.37
C TYR A 470 12.87 -16.36 23.56
N MET A 471 13.89 -17.21 23.47
CA MET A 471 14.27 -18.11 24.56
C MET A 471 14.83 -17.35 25.78
N ASN A 472 15.46 -16.20 25.56
CA ASN A 472 16.03 -15.39 26.63
C ASN A 472 14.99 -14.50 27.32
N ASP A 473 14.10 -13.89 26.54
CA ASP A 473 13.04 -12.98 27.01
C ASP A 473 11.83 -13.05 26.06
N PRO A 474 10.81 -13.89 26.34
CA PRO A 474 9.62 -13.96 25.51
C PRO A 474 8.68 -12.78 25.80
N SER A 475 9.18 -11.55 25.73
CA SER A 475 8.37 -10.35 25.89
C SER A 475 7.38 -10.19 24.73
N TYR A 476 6.31 -9.43 24.97
CA TYR A 476 5.25 -9.17 23.98
C TYR A 476 5.80 -8.79 22.58
N ASN A 477 6.84 -7.96 22.52
CA ASN A 477 7.43 -7.51 21.25
C ASN A 477 8.20 -8.61 20.53
N ILE A 478 8.99 -9.39 21.28
CA ILE A 478 9.78 -10.49 20.73
C ILE A 478 8.84 -11.58 20.20
N VAL A 479 7.75 -11.85 20.93
CA VAL A 479 6.69 -12.77 20.49
C VAL A 479 6.05 -12.29 19.19
N LYS A 480 5.76 -10.98 19.02
CA LYS A 480 5.26 -10.45 17.76
C LYS A 480 6.24 -10.59 16.60
N PHE A 481 7.54 -10.38 16.82
CA PHE A 481 8.56 -10.66 15.79
C PHE A 481 8.67 -12.14 15.45
N CYS A 482 8.46 -13.01 16.43
CA CYS A 482 8.38 -14.44 16.18
C CYS A 482 7.14 -14.79 15.35
N LEU A 483 5.98 -14.17 15.61
CA LEU A 483 4.75 -14.43 14.84
C LEU A 483 4.84 -13.97 13.38
N LEU A 484 5.58 -12.90 13.09
CA LEU A 484 5.87 -12.47 11.71
C LEU A 484 6.45 -13.60 10.84
N ARG A 485 7.20 -14.51 11.45
CA ARG A 485 8.00 -15.52 10.75
C ARG A 485 7.60 -16.96 11.06
N PHE A 486 7.08 -17.17 12.26
CA PHE A 486 6.70 -18.44 12.86
C PHE A 486 5.22 -18.41 13.28
N ALA A 487 4.36 -17.78 12.46
CA ALA A 487 2.93 -17.59 12.73
C ALA A 487 2.18 -18.89 13.14
N PHE A 488 2.69 -20.05 12.71
CA PHE A 488 2.11 -21.36 13.00
C PHE A 488 2.78 -22.12 14.14
N ASP A 489 3.66 -21.51 14.95
CA ASP A 489 4.16 -22.17 16.16
C ASP A 489 3.14 -22.02 17.31
N PRO A 490 2.47 -23.12 17.72
CA PRO A 490 1.47 -23.06 18.79
C PRO A 490 2.06 -22.58 20.12
N LYS A 491 3.37 -22.74 20.33
CA LYS A 491 4.04 -22.27 21.56
C LYS A 491 4.22 -20.77 21.58
N VAL A 492 4.60 -20.17 20.46
CA VAL A 492 4.72 -18.71 20.32
C VAL A 492 3.34 -18.08 20.50
N PHE A 493 2.32 -18.70 19.91
CA PHE A 493 0.93 -18.28 20.05
C PHE A 493 0.40 -18.40 21.48
N ALA A 494 0.55 -19.56 22.12
CA ALA A 494 0.14 -19.75 23.51
C ALA A 494 0.88 -18.80 24.48
N THR A 495 2.14 -18.47 24.17
CA THR A 495 2.92 -17.49 24.95
C THR A 495 2.37 -16.08 24.78
N LEU A 496 1.96 -15.70 23.57
CA LEU A 496 1.26 -14.43 23.34
C LEU A 496 -0.05 -14.37 24.14
N GLU A 497 -0.88 -15.41 24.07
CA GLU A 497 -2.13 -15.53 24.82
C GLU A 497 -1.87 -15.38 26.33
N ASP A 498 -0.89 -16.12 26.87
CA ASP A 498 -0.53 -16.10 28.29
C ASP A 498 -0.09 -14.70 28.76
N ILE A 499 0.74 -13.99 27.97
CA ILE A 499 1.19 -12.62 28.27
C ILE A 499 0.00 -11.65 28.34
N ILE A 500 -0.95 -11.78 27.41
CA ILE A 500 -2.13 -10.91 27.34
C ILE A 500 -3.07 -11.20 28.50
N MET A 501 -3.37 -12.48 28.75
CA MET A 501 -4.26 -12.89 29.84
C MET A 501 -3.71 -12.50 31.23
N LYS A 502 -2.40 -12.35 31.36
CA LYS A 502 -1.71 -11.92 32.58
C LYS A 502 -1.49 -10.41 32.67
N ASP A 503 -1.80 -9.60 31.65
CA ASP A 503 -1.65 -8.14 31.73
C ASP A 503 -2.71 -7.51 32.63
N THR A 504 -2.33 -7.28 33.89
CA THR A 504 -3.16 -6.58 34.88
C THR A 504 -2.99 -5.06 34.83
N THR A 505 -1.99 -4.54 34.10
CA THR A 505 -1.57 -3.13 34.15
C THR A 505 -2.34 -2.23 33.19
N GLY A 506 -3.00 -2.83 32.19
CA GLY A 506 -3.71 -2.06 31.16
C GLY A 506 -2.77 -1.35 30.18
N HIS A 507 -1.46 -1.58 30.26
CA HIS A 507 -0.47 -0.96 29.36
C HIS A 507 -0.34 -1.70 28.02
N LEU A 508 -0.69 -3.00 27.97
CA LEU A 508 -0.88 -3.74 26.72
C LEU A 508 -2.36 -3.66 26.24
N GLN A 509 -3.24 -2.99 27.00
CA GLN A 509 -4.58 -2.61 26.55
C GLN A 509 -4.49 -1.28 25.77
N PRO A 510 -5.13 -1.12 24.61
CA PRO A 510 -6.17 -1.94 23.99
C PRO A 510 -5.55 -2.96 23.02
N LYS A 511 -6.39 -3.82 22.41
CA LYS A 511 -6.12 -4.59 21.18
C LYS A 511 -5.93 -6.11 21.35
N LEU A 512 -6.77 -6.82 22.08
CA LEU A 512 -7.03 -8.18 21.62
C LEU A 512 -7.49 -8.10 20.16
N GLY A 513 -8.42 -7.21 19.79
CA GLY A 513 -8.83 -6.97 18.39
C GLY A 513 -7.70 -6.65 17.41
N ARG A 514 -6.76 -5.70 17.68
CA ARG A 514 -5.61 -5.50 16.76
C ARG A 514 -4.56 -6.60 16.85
N ILE A 515 -4.46 -7.37 17.94
CA ILE A 515 -3.62 -8.57 17.96
C ILE A 515 -4.23 -9.67 17.08
N LEU A 516 -5.54 -9.82 17.10
CA LEU A 516 -6.28 -10.72 16.22
C LEU A 516 -6.17 -10.28 14.77
N LYS A 517 -6.18 -8.96 14.53
CA LYS A 517 -5.87 -8.36 13.23
C LYS A 517 -4.42 -8.59 12.80
N ASP A 518 -3.45 -8.45 13.72
CA ASP A 518 -2.03 -8.69 13.45
C ASP A 518 -1.78 -10.19 13.20
N LEU A 519 -2.43 -11.08 13.95
CA LEU A 519 -2.41 -12.53 13.76
C LEU A 519 -3.06 -12.93 12.44
N ARG A 520 -4.24 -12.38 12.11
CA ARG A 520 -4.86 -12.48 10.79
C ARG A 520 -3.84 -12.07 9.73
N PHE A 521 -3.22 -10.89 9.86
CA PHE A 521 -2.22 -10.41 8.92
C PHE A 521 -1.05 -11.39 8.75
N TYR A 522 -0.50 -11.93 9.84
CA TYR A 522 0.61 -12.90 9.78
C TYR A 522 0.20 -14.24 9.16
N LEU A 523 -0.98 -14.76 9.50
CA LEU A 523 -1.51 -16.00 8.94
C LEU A 523 -1.85 -15.83 7.46
N CYS A 524 -2.52 -14.74 7.10
CA CYS A 524 -2.83 -14.34 5.73
C CYS A 524 -1.56 -14.35 4.87
N ARG A 525 -0.52 -13.66 5.33
CA ARG A 525 0.76 -13.55 4.62
C ARG A 525 1.46 -14.91 4.47
N ALA A 526 1.48 -15.72 5.53
CA ALA A 526 2.11 -17.03 5.48
C ALA A 526 1.38 -18.00 4.52
N ILE A 527 0.06 -17.87 4.40
CA ILE A 527 -0.75 -18.63 3.43
C ILE A 527 -0.50 -18.14 2.00
N GLU A 528 -0.48 -16.83 1.78
CA GLU A 528 -0.17 -16.23 0.47
C GLU A 528 1.21 -16.67 -0.02
N ASP A 529 2.23 -16.58 0.84
CA ASP A 529 3.59 -17.03 0.54
C ASP A 529 3.61 -18.52 0.13
N ALA A 530 2.85 -19.37 0.81
CA ALA A 530 2.78 -20.78 0.48
C ALA A 530 2.01 -21.09 -0.81
N PHE A 531 0.92 -20.37 -1.09
CA PHE A 531 0.20 -20.49 -2.36
C PHE A 531 1.05 -20.02 -3.54
N GLN A 532 1.81 -18.94 -3.37
CA GLN A 532 2.76 -18.47 -4.39
C GLN A 532 3.87 -19.50 -4.63
N CYS A 533 4.39 -20.13 -3.57
CA CYS A 533 5.37 -21.22 -3.70
C CYS A 533 4.78 -22.42 -4.46
N GLU A 534 3.54 -22.84 -4.19
CA GLU A 534 2.91 -23.92 -4.94
C GLU A 534 2.69 -23.61 -6.42
N LYS A 535 2.28 -22.37 -6.75
CA LYS A 535 2.15 -21.92 -8.15
C LYS A 535 3.48 -21.99 -8.89
N GLN A 536 4.59 -21.65 -8.24
CA GLN A 536 5.93 -21.72 -8.81
C GLN A 536 6.44 -23.18 -8.98
N ILE A 537 6.03 -24.09 -8.10
CA ILE A 537 6.41 -25.52 -8.17
C ILE A 537 5.60 -26.28 -9.22
N LYS A 538 4.34 -25.89 -9.44
CA LYS A 538 3.41 -26.52 -10.40
C LYS A 538 3.47 -25.91 -11.81
N GLY A 539 4.49 -25.07 -12.09
CA GLY A 539 4.75 -24.52 -13.42
C GLY A 539 4.92 -25.60 -14.48
#